data_AF-A0A5J4TP04-F1
#
_entry.id   AF-A0A5J4TP04-F1
#
_cell.length_a   1.000
_cell.length_b   1.000
_cell.length_c   1.000
_cell.angle_alpha   90.00
_cell.angle_beta   90.00
_cell.angle_gamma   90.00
#
_symmetry.space_group_name_H-M   'P 1'
#
loop_
_entity.id
_entity.type
_entity.pdbx_description
1 polymer ?
#
loop_
_entity_poly.entity_id
_entity_poly.type
_entity_poly.pdbx_seq_one_letter_code
_entity_poly.pdbx_strand_id
1 'polypeptide(L)'
;MEIVFENVYKKRKLIESEKQDSDSDEDKDRIIINDMNIGTVLICAGILAMKMMQDVVKYKNFWWAKAFGMNLDLLNQSEMAFFIQLDCNVVLERKQFIRLYSLIKQTSES
;
A
#
# COMPACT_ATOMS: atom_id res chain seq x y z
N MET A 1 16.99 5.37 -1.82
CA MET A 1 16.34 4.53 -2.84
C MET A 1 16.79 3.06 -2.71
N GLU A 2 18.07 2.74 -2.90
CA GLU A 2 18.60 1.35 -2.91
C GLU A 2 18.34 0.54 -1.62
N ILE A 3 18.48 1.16 -0.44
CA ILE A 3 18.31 0.49 0.86
C ILE A 3 16.86 0.05 1.12
N VAL A 4 15.87 0.81 0.64
CA VAL A 4 14.44 0.45 0.81
C VAL A 4 14.08 -0.71 -0.12
N PHE A 5 14.59 -0.69 -1.36
CA PHE A 5 14.46 -1.80 -2.30
C PHE A 5 15.13 -3.07 -1.75
N GLU A 6 16.33 -2.96 -1.20
CA GLU A 6 17.05 -4.11 -0.64
C GLU A 6 16.33 -4.70 0.58
N ASN A 7 15.75 -3.86 1.44
CA ASN A 7 15.01 -4.31 2.62
C ASN A 7 13.67 -4.95 2.27
N VAL A 8 12.93 -4.40 1.29
CA VAL A 8 11.70 -5.02 0.79
C VAL A 8 12.01 -6.34 0.10
N TYR A 9 13.08 -6.40 -0.71
CA TYR A 9 13.52 -7.62 -1.38
C TYR A 9 14.04 -8.69 -0.40
N LYS A 10 14.83 -8.31 0.61
CA LYS A 10 15.27 -9.23 1.67
C LYS A 10 14.09 -9.74 2.49
N LYS A 11 13.14 -8.87 2.83
CA LYS A 11 11.93 -9.25 3.56
C LYS A 11 11.04 -10.18 2.72
N ARG A 12 10.92 -9.93 1.42
CA ARG A 12 10.27 -10.83 0.45
C ARG A 12 10.92 -12.21 0.44
N LYS A 13 12.26 -12.28 0.35
CA LYS A 13 13.01 -13.54 0.35
C LYS A 13 12.82 -14.33 1.66
N LEU A 14 12.72 -13.64 2.79
CA LEU A 14 12.41 -14.24 4.09
C LEU A 14 10.98 -14.82 4.13
N ILE A 15 9.99 -14.06 3.67
CA ILE A 15 8.58 -14.49 3.64
C ILE A 15 8.36 -15.65 2.66
N GLU A 16 8.99 -15.61 1.48
CA GLU A 16 8.95 -16.70 0.49
C GLU A 16 9.67 -17.97 1.01
N SER A 17 10.73 -17.82 1.80
CA SER A 17 11.40 -18.98 2.43
C SER A 17 10.62 -19.61 3.58
N GLU A 18 9.67 -18.89 4.19
CA GLU A 18 8.79 -19.40 5.24
C GLU A 18 7.50 -20.03 4.68
N LYS A 19 7.09 -19.70 3.44
CA LYS A 19 5.87 -20.22 2.80
C LYS A 19 6.02 -21.61 2.14
N GLN A 20 7.17 -22.29 2.26
CA GLN A 20 7.38 -23.59 1.61
C GLN A 20 6.75 -24.79 2.37
N ASP A 21 6.09 -24.56 3.50
CA ASP A 21 5.36 -25.60 4.26
C ASP A 21 3.93 -25.14 4.63
N SER A 22 3.01 -25.07 3.66
CA SER A 22 1.58 -25.40 3.87
C SER A 22 0.76 -25.12 2.61
N ASP A 23 0.42 -26.21 1.92
CA ASP A 23 -0.71 -26.27 0.99
C ASP A 23 -2.03 -25.98 1.72
N SER A 24 -2.99 -25.42 0.97
CA SER A 24 -4.44 -25.24 1.24
C SER A 24 -4.91 -24.02 2.05
N ASP A 25 -5.21 -22.91 1.35
CA ASP A 25 -6.42 -22.08 1.50
C ASP A 25 -6.27 -20.77 0.68
N GLU A 26 -6.52 -20.82 -0.63
CA GLU A 26 -6.31 -19.69 -1.56
C GLU A 26 -7.28 -18.49 -1.41
N ASP A 27 -8.19 -18.48 -0.43
CA ASP A 27 -9.26 -17.47 -0.35
C ASP A 27 -9.38 -16.70 0.98
N LYS A 28 -8.45 -16.85 1.93
CA LYS A 28 -8.62 -16.25 3.27
C LYS A 28 -8.07 -14.84 3.50
N ASP A 29 -7.34 -14.24 2.55
CA ASP A 29 -6.58 -13.00 2.82
C ASP A 29 -6.93 -11.81 1.90
N ARG A 30 -8.17 -11.76 1.38
CA ARG A 30 -8.64 -10.64 0.54
C ARG A 30 -9.28 -9.54 1.39
N ILE A 31 -8.92 -8.28 1.13
CA ILE A 31 -9.56 -7.11 1.74
C ILE A 31 -11.05 -7.11 1.35
N ILE A 32 -11.93 -7.37 2.31
CA ILE A 32 -13.38 -7.17 2.12
C ILE A 32 -13.68 -5.69 2.32
N ILE A 33 -13.90 -4.98 1.22
CA ILE A 33 -14.27 -3.56 1.25
C ILE A 33 -15.78 -3.44 1.47
N ASN A 34 -16.17 -2.63 2.45
CA ASN A 34 -17.55 -2.29 2.75
C ASN A 34 -17.69 -0.80 3.11
N ASP A 35 -18.93 -0.34 3.28
CA ASP A 35 -19.21 1.08 3.55
C ASP A 35 -18.55 1.60 4.84
N MET A 36 -18.22 0.72 5.79
CA MET A 36 -17.60 1.10 7.06
C MET A 36 -16.08 1.25 6.96
N ASN A 37 -15.43 0.53 6.04
CA ASN A 37 -13.96 0.49 5.95
C ASN A 37 -13.40 1.12 4.67
N ILE A 38 -14.25 1.41 3.68
CA ILE A 38 -13.85 2.00 2.39
C ILE A 38 -13.02 3.27 2.56
N GLY A 39 -13.40 4.16 3.48
CA GLY A 39 -12.65 5.39 3.74
C GLY A 39 -11.22 5.13 4.22
N THR A 40 -11.06 4.21 5.18
CA THR A 40 -9.74 3.82 5.69
C THR A 40 -8.90 3.13 4.63
N VAL A 41 -9.50 2.25 3.82
CA VAL A 41 -8.83 1.55 2.71
C VAL A 41 -8.31 2.56 1.68
N LEU A 42 -9.12 3.54 1.29
CA LEU A 42 -8.71 4.59 0.34
C LEU A 42 -7.56 5.44 0.87
N ILE A 43 -7.59 5.79 2.16
CA ILE A 43 -6.51 6.55 2.80
C ILE A 43 -5.21 5.71 2.81
N CYS A 44 -5.27 4.43 3.20
CA CYS A 44 -4.12 3.54 3.21
C CYS A 44 -3.52 3.37 1.80
N ALA A 45 -4.38 3.19 0.79
CA ALA A 45 -3.95 3.14 -0.61
C ALA A 45 -3.23 4.41 -1.05
N GLY A 46 -3.78 5.59 -0.73
CA GLY A 46 -3.15 6.87 -1.03
C GLY A 46 -1.79 7.04 -0.36
N ILE A 47 -1.70 6.75 0.95
CA ILE A 47 -0.45 6.85 1.71
C ILE A 47 0.63 5.93 1.12
N LEU A 48 0.30 4.66 0.87
CA LEU A 48 1.23 3.70 0.27
C LEU A 48 1.67 4.17 -1.12
N ALA A 49 0.73 4.60 -1.96
CA ALA A 49 1.04 5.08 -3.30
C ALA A 49 2.02 6.27 -3.24
N MET A 50 1.81 7.23 -2.35
CA MET A 50 2.72 8.36 -2.15
C MET A 50 4.09 7.95 -1.60
N LYS A 51 4.15 7.00 -0.66
CA LYS A 51 5.40 6.45 -0.14
C LYS A 51 6.19 5.70 -1.21
N MET A 52 5.53 5.05 -2.17
CA MET A 52 6.17 4.35 -3.28
C MET A 52 6.63 5.29 -4.40
N MET A 53 5.93 6.41 -4.61
CA MET A 53 6.22 7.35 -5.69
C MET A 53 7.23 8.45 -5.34
N GLN A 54 7.39 8.81 -4.07
CA GLN A 54 8.26 9.91 -3.66
C GLN A 54 9.52 9.43 -2.97
N ASP A 55 10.68 9.85 -3.49
CA ASP A 55 12.00 9.67 -2.85
C ASP A 55 12.10 10.36 -1.47
N VAL A 56 11.16 11.23 -1.13
CA VAL A 56 11.09 11.93 0.16
C VAL A 56 9.66 11.94 0.64
N VAL A 57 9.33 11.12 1.63
CA VAL A 57 8.03 11.14 2.32
C VAL A 57 7.89 12.47 3.06
N LYS A 58 7.35 13.51 2.39
CA LYS A 58 7.14 14.83 3.02
C LYS A 58 6.09 14.79 4.13
N TYR A 59 5.11 13.90 4.02
CA TYR A 59 3.99 13.80 4.96
C TYR A 59 4.01 12.44 5.66
N LYS A 60 4.41 12.44 6.93
CA LYS A 60 4.34 11.26 7.81
C LYS A 60 2.87 10.93 8.11
N ASN A 61 2.60 9.70 8.56
CA ASN A 61 1.25 9.26 8.94
C ASN A 61 0.60 10.17 9.98
N PHE A 62 1.36 10.87 10.82
CA PHE A 62 0.83 11.90 11.72
C PHE A 62 0.07 13.02 10.99
N TRP A 63 0.57 13.47 9.84
CA TRP A 63 -0.10 14.49 9.04
C TRP A 63 -1.42 13.96 8.48
N TRP A 64 -1.42 12.72 7.98
CA TRP A 64 -2.62 12.03 7.48
C TRP A 64 -3.65 11.80 8.59
N ALA A 65 -3.21 11.32 9.77
CA ALA A 65 -4.06 11.15 10.94
C ALA A 65 -4.76 12.46 11.32
N LYS A 66 -4.01 13.58 11.33
CA LYS A 66 -4.58 14.90 11.59
C LYS A 66 -5.53 15.38 10.49
N ALA A 67 -5.18 15.16 9.21
CA ALA A 67 -5.99 15.61 8.08
C ALA A 67 -7.35 14.91 7.99
N PHE A 68 -7.39 13.61 8.35
CA PHE A 68 -8.61 12.81 8.28
C PHE A 68 -9.28 12.58 9.63
N GLY A 69 -8.80 13.20 10.71
CA GLY A 69 -9.35 13.04 12.06
C GLY A 69 -9.23 11.61 12.60
N MET A 70 -8.22 10.86 12.16
CA MET A 70 -8.00 9.46 12.54
C MET A 70 -7.04 9.34 13.73
N ASN A 71 -7.19 8.28 14.51
CA ASN A 71 -6.19 7.87 15.47
C ASN A 71 -4.90 7.43 14.74
N LEU A 72 -3.74 7.92 15.17
CA LEU A 72 -2.46 7.65 14.53
C LEU A 72 -2.08 6.15 14.59
N ASP A 73 -2.26 5.52 15.73
CA ASP A 73 -1.91 4.10 15.91
C ASP A 73 -2.82 3.22 15.05
N LEU A 74 -4.11 3.53 15.01
CA LEU A 74 -5.07 2.86 14.14
C LEU A 74 -4.71 3.03 12.66
N LEU A 75 -4.32 4.24 12.25
CA LEU A 75 -3.89 4.50 10.86
C LEU A 75 -2.62 3.73 10.51
N ASN A 76 -1.65 3.67 11.42
CA ASN A 76 -0.41 2.89 11.22
C ASN A 76 -0.71 1.39 11.09
N GLN A 77 -1.58 0.86 11.96
CA GLN A 77 -2.00 -0.54 11.90
C GLN A 77 -2.76 -0.83 10.62
N SER A 78 -3.68 0.06 10.22
CA SER A 78 -4.47 -0.08 9.00
C SER A 78 -3.59 -0.05 7.75
N GLU A 79 -2.60 0.85 7.70
CA GLU A 79 -1.64 0.92 6.59
C GLU A 79 -0.83 -0.36 6.50
N MET A 80 -0.31 -0.86 7.64
CA MET A 80 0.48 -2.07 7.67
C MET A 80 -0.34 -3.31 7.25
N ALA A 81 -1.57 -3.44 7.76
CA ALA A 81 -2.48 -4.51 7.37
C ALA A 81 -2.82 -4.48 5.88
N PHE A 82 -3.07 -3.28 5.34
CA PHE A 82 -3.31 -3.08 3.92
C PHE A 82 -2.07 -3.43 3.06
N PHE A 83 -0.87 -3.07 3.50
CA PHE A 83 0.38 -3.42 2.83
C PHE A 83 0.67 -4.92 2.82
N ILE A 84 0.41 -5.62 3.93
CA ILE A 84 0.56 -7.08 4.04
C ILE A 84 -0.42 -7.79 3.09
N GLN A 85 -1.68 -7.34 3.03
CA GLN A 85 -2.68 -7.93 2.15
C GLN A 85 -2.39 -7.72 0.65
N LEU A 86 -1.58 -6.72 0.30
CA LEU A 86 -1.03 -6.57 -1.05
C LEU A 86 0.18 -7.47 -1.32
N ASP A 87 0.45 -8.44 -0.44
CA ASP A 87 1.62 -9.35 -0.46
C ASP A 87 2.95 -8.57 -0.51
N CYS A 88 2.97 -7.37 0.08
CA CYS A 88 4.07 -6.41 -0.03
C CYS A 88 4.45 -6.05 -1.50
N ASN A 89 3.61 -6.42 -2.48
CA ASN A 89 3.84 -6.27 -3.90
C ASN A 89 3.17 -4.99 -4.44
N VAL A 90 3.68 -3.85 -3.98
CA VAL A 90 3.20 -2.51 -4.40
C VAL A 90 4.19 -1.81 -5.33
N VAL A 91 5.10 -2.58 -5.94
CA VAL A 91 6.06 -2.06 -6.91
C VAL A 91 5.32 -1.76 -8.21
N LEU A 92 4.84 -0.53 -8.32
CA LEU A 92 4.30 -0.01 -9.56
C LEU A 92 5.46 0.51 -10.39
N GLU A 93 5.77 -0.18 -11.50
CA GLU A 93 6.79 0.29 -12.44
C GLU A 93 6.42 1.71 -12.88
N ARG A 94 7.40 2.63 -12.87
CA ARG A 94 7.20 4.05 -13.19
C ARG A 94 6.38 4.27 -14.48
N LYS A 95 6.58 3.41 -15.49
CA LYS A 95 5.84 3.45 -16.76
C LYS A 95 4.34 3.16 -16.59
N GLN A 96 3.99 2.18 -15.76
CA GLN A 96 2.60 1.83 -15.44
C GLN A 96 1.93 2.97 -14.67
N PHE A 97 2.66 3.59 -13.74
CA PHE A 97 2.16 4.75 -13.02
C PHE A 97 1.85 5.92 -13.95
N ILE A 98 2.78 6.28 -14.84
CA ILE A 98 2.60 7.38 -15.81
C ILE A 98 1.37 7.11 -16.69
N ARG A 99 1.20 5.88 -17.18
CA ARG A 99 0.03 5.48 -17.99
C ARG A 99 -1.28 5.67 -17.22
N LEU A 100 -1.34 5.16 -15.99
CA LEU A 100 -2.53 5.25 -15.16
C LEU A 100 -2.88 6.71 -14.83
N TYR A 101 -1.87 7.52 -14.48
CA TYR A 101 -2.04 8.95 -14.22
C TYR A 101 -2.57 9.70 -15.44
N SER A 102 -2.01 9.45 -16.62
CA SER A 102 -2.48 10.04 -17.87
C SER A 102 -3.93 9.66 -18.20
N LEU A 103 -4.32 8.40 -17.95
CA LEU A 103 -5.69 7.93 -18.16
C LEU A 103 -6.68 8.62 -17.21
N ILE A 104 -6.36 8.69 -15.93
CA ILE A 104 -7.20 9.37 -14.93
C ILE A 104 -7.37 10.84 -15.32
N LYS A 105 -6.29 11.51 -15.72
CA LYS A 105 -6.33 12.91 -16.14
C LYS A 105 -7.26 13.13 -17.34
N GLN A 106 -7.16 12.29 -18.38
CA GLN A 106 -8.06 12.38 -19.55
C GLN A 106 -9.53 12.16 -19.18
N THR A 107 -9.79 11.22 -18.26
CA THR A 107 -11.15 10.90 -17.83
C THR A 107 -11.76 12.02 -16.98
N SER A 108 -10.95 12.77 -16.23
CA SER A 108 -11.42 13.92 -15.44
C SER A 108 -11.65 15.19 -16.26
N GLU A 109 -11.13 15.25 -17.49
CA GLU A 109 -11.25 16.40 -18.41
C GLU A 109 -12.34 16.17 -19.49
N SER A 110 -13.01 15.01 -19.50
CA SER A 110 -14.16 14.67 -20.38
C SER A 110 -15.48 14.76 -19.64
#